data_AF-A0A1F5AM97-F1
#
_entry.id   AF-A0A1F5AM97-F1
#
_cell.length_a   1.000
_cell.length_b   1.000
_cell.length_c   1.000
_cell.angle_alpha   90.00
_cell.angle_beta   90.00
_cell.angle_gamma   90.00
#
_symmetry.space_group_name_H-M   'P 1'
#
loop_
_entity.id
_entity.type
_entity.pdbx_description
1 polymer ?
#
loop_
_entity_poly.entity_id
_entity_poly.type
_entity_poly.pdbx_seq_one_letter_code
_entity_poly.pdbx_strand_id
1 'polypeptide(L)' 'MKKAIASILAVASLLSAVLLFPSLSAASIPADLCYDNWEVCRMRAFQADTGFLRTTLMLTVCDIGLGKCLLTV' A
#
# COMPACT_ATOMS: atom_id res chain seq x y z
N MET A 1 -26.95 9.05 -8.50
CA MET A 1 -26.18 7.81 -8.72
C MET A 1 -25.02 7.96 -9.71
N LYS A 2 -25.16 8.65 -10.85
CA LYS A 2 -24.06 8.86 -11.82
C LYS A 2 -22.76 9.47 -11.25
N LYS A 3 -22.87 10.45 -10.34
CA LYS A 3 -21.70 11.08 -9.68
C LYS A 3 -20.89 10.12 -8.80
N ALA A 4 -21.56 9.22 -8.07
CA ALA A 4 -20.88 8.24 -7.22
C ALA A 4 -20.11 7.21 -8.06
N ILE A 5 -20.72 6.75 -9.16
CA ILE A 5 -20.08 5.81 -10.11
C ILE A 5 -18.84 6.46 -10.75
N ALA A 6 -18.96 7.70 -11.23
CA ALA A 6 -17.82 8.43 -11.79
C ALA A 6 -16.66 8.59 -10.79
N SER A 7 -16.98 8.84 -9.50
CA SER A 7 -15.96 8.96 -8.46
C SER A 7 -15.27 7.64 -8.14
N ILE A 8 -16.02 6.53 -8.10
CA ILE A 8 -15.46 5.19 -7.89
C ILE A 8 -14.54 4.82 -9.05
N LEU A 9 -14.94 5.09 -10.30
CA LEU A 9 -14.10 4.85 -11.47
C LEU A 9 -12.82 5.71 -11.46
N ALA A 10 -12.90 6.97 -11.04
CA ALA A 10 -11.73 7.84 -10.92
C ALA A 10 -10.73 7.31 -9.86
N VAL A 11 -11.23 6.87 -8.70
CA VAL A 11 -10.40 6.27 -7.66
C VAL A 11 -9.78 4.95 -8.14
N ALA A 12 -10.57 4.09 -8.79
CA ALA A 12 -10.09 2.81 -9.31
C ALA A 12 -9.01 2.98 -10.39
N SER A 13 -9.19 3.94 -11.31
CA SER A 13 -8.23 4.22 -12.37
C SER A 13 -6.92 4.80 -11.83
N LEU A 14 -6.97 5.68 -10.82
CA LEU A 14 -5.78 6.15 -10.12
C LEU A 14 -5.07 5.02 -9.36
N LEU A 15 -5.83 4.14 -8.69
CA LEU A 15 -5.28 2.94 -8.04
C LEU A 15 -4.58 2.03 -9.05
N SER A 16 -5.19 1.78 -10.20
CA SER A 16 -4.61 0.98 -11.28
C SER A 16 -3.31 1.58 -11.81
N ALA A 17 -3.24 2.90 -11.96
CA ALA A 17 -1.99 3.56 -12.38
C ALA A 17 -0.87 3.33 -11.34
N VAL A 18 -1.15 3.50 -10.05
CA VAL A 18 -0.16 3.28 -8.98
C VAL A 18 0.32 1.82 -8.90
N LEU A 19 -0.54 0.87 -9.26
CA LEU A 19 -0.22 -0.56 -9.32
C LEU A 19 0.58 -0.94 -10.57
N LEU A 20 0.32 -0.30 -11.72
CA LEU A 20 0.92 -0.64 -13.01
C LEU A 20 2.23 0.08 -13.30
N PHE A 21 2.51 1.20 -12.64
CA PHE A 21 3.78 1.92 -12.77
C PHE A 21 4.65 1.63 -11.53
N PRO A 22 5.46 0.54 -11.55
CA PRO A 22 6.45 0.32 -10.51
C PRO A 22 7.36 1.54 -10.47
N SER A 23 7.46 2.12 -9.28
CA SER A 23 8.33 3.26 -9.01
C SER A 23 9.75 2.88 -9.42
N LEU A 24 10.36 3.63 -10.33
CA LEU A 24 11.72 3.41 -10.81
C LEU A 24 12.71 3.49 -9.64
N SER A 25 13.02 2.37 -9.01
CA SER A 25 14.22 2.20 -8.21
C SER A 25 14.71 0.77 -8.43
N ALA A 26 15.56 0.63 -9.44
CA ALA A 26 16.18 -0.62 -9.87
C ALA A 26 17.38 -0.95 -8.98
N ALA A 27 17.12 -1.23 -7.71
CA ALA A 27 18.02 -2.02 -6.87
C ALA A 27 17.19 -3.21 -6.39
N SER A 28 17.63 -4.44 -6.71
CA SER A 28 17.00 -5.66 -6.21
C SER A 28 16.99 -5.58 -4.68
N ILE A 29 15.83 -5.31 -4.11
CA ILE A 29 15.66 -5.28 -2.66
C ILE A 29 15.65 -6.76 -2.22
N PRO A 30 16.47 -7.17 -1.25
CA PRO A 30 16.40 -8.55 -0.80
C PRO A 30 15.06 -8.79 -0.09
N ALA A 31 14.46 -9.95 -0.30
CA ALA A 31 13.07 -10.22 0.11
C ALA A 31 12.84 -10.08 1.62
N ASP A 32 13.86 -10.40 2.42
CA ASP A 32 13.88 -10.22 3.88
C ASP A 32 13.62 -8.76 4.26
N LEU A 33 14.28 -7.80 3.59
CA LEU A 33 14.08 -6.38 3.85
C LEU A 33 12.63 -5.93 3.56
N CYS A 34 11.95 -6.55 2.59
CA CYS A 34 10.54 -6.28 2.32
C CYS A 34 9.64 -6.74 3.48
N TYR A 35 9.90 -7.93 4.03
CA TYR A 35 9.14 -8.46 5.17
C TYR A 35 9.41 -7.68 6.45
N ASP A 36 10.67 -7.33 6.73
CA ASP A 36 11.05 -6.54 7.91
C ASP A 36 10.35 -5.17 7.91
N ASN A 37 10.38 -4.47 6.76
CA ASN A 37 9.72 -3.18 6.62
C ASN A 37 8.19 -3.29 6.78
N TRP A 38 7.59 -4.36 6.25
CA TRP A 38 6.16 -4.64 6.40
C TRP A 38 5.79 -4.89 7.86
N GLU A 39 6.57 -5.68 8.59
CA GLU A 39 6.33 -5.97 10.01
C GLU A 39 6.43 -4.69 10.85
N VAL A 40 7.48 -3.90 10.66
CA VAL A 40 7.66 -2.60 11.34
C VAL A 40 6.50 -1.65 11.03
N CYS A 41 6.04 -1.60 9.78
CA CYS A 41 4.89 -0.79 9.38
C CYS A 41 3.63 -1.19 10.15
N ARG A 42 3.33 -2.50 10.23
CA ARG A 42 2.16 -3.00 10.95
C ARG A 42 2.25 -2.73 12.44
N MET A 43 3.39 -2.94 13.07
CA MET A 43 3.59 -2.61 14.48
C MET A 43 3.28 -1.14 14.76
N ARG A 44 3.78 -0.23 13.92
CA ARG A 44 3.50 1.21 14.05
C ARG A 44 2.02 1.54 13.83
N ALA A 45 1.36 0.89 12.87
CA ALA A 45 -0.07 1.10 12.60
C ALA A 45 -0.95 0.73 13.81
N PHE A 46 -0.59 -0.34 14.54
CA PHE A 46 -1.28 -0.72 15.77
C PHE A 46 -0.94 0.21 16.94
N GLN A 47 0.29 0.72 17.03
CA GLN A 47 0.71 1.64 18.10
C GLN A 47 0.23 3.09 17.90
N ALA A 48 -0.22 3.46 16.70
CA ALA A 48 -0.58 4.84 16.40
C ALA A 48 -1.87 5.33 17.09
N ASP A 49 -2.63 4.45 17.78
CA ASP A 49 -3.86 4.78 18.52
C ASP A 49 -4.87 5.65 17.74
N THR A 50 -4.93 5.47 16.42
CA THR A 50 -5.72 6.35 15.52
C THR A 50 -7.18 5.94 15.33
N GLY A 51 -7.64 4.92 16.07
CA GLY A 51 -8.98 4.33 15.93
C GLY A 51 -9.10 3.36 14.76
N PHE A 52 -10.12 2.50 14.80
CA PHE A 52 -10.25 1.32 13.93
C PHE A 52 -10.13 1.62 12.42
N LEU A 53 -10.81 2.66 11.93
CA LEU A 53 -10.82 2.99 10.50
C LEU A 53 -9.44 3.43 10.00
N ARG A 54 -8.74 4.27 10.75
CA ARG A 54 -7.39 4.74 10.37
C ARG A 54 -6.36 3.63 10.52
N THR A 55 -6.42 2.82 11.57
CA THR A 55 -5.57 1.64 11.71
C THR A 55 -5.75 0.69 10.53
N THR A 56 -6.99 0.42 10.10
CA THR A 56 -7.28 -0.43 8.93
C THR A 56 -6.67 0.14 7.65
N LEU A 57 -6.79 1.46 7.43
CA LEU A 57 -6.17 2.11 6.28
C LEU A 57 -4.64 2.01 6.33
N MET A 58 -4.03 2.23 7.49
CA MET A 58 -2.58 2.09 7.67
C MET A 58 -2.10 0.67 7.38
N LEU A 59 -2.81 -0.34 7.88
CA LEU A 59 -2.51 -1.75 7.61
C LEU A 59 -2.60 -2.07 6.10
N THR A 60 -3.64 -1.55 5.44
CA THR A 60 -3.79 -1.70 3.98
C THR A 60 -2.61 -1.09 3.22
N VAL A 61 -2.11 0.07 3.66
CA VAL A 61 -0.92 0.70 3.07
C VAL A 61 0.32 -0.16 3.29
N CYS A 62 0.50 -0.77 4.47
CA CYS A 62 1.59 -1.69 4.73
C CYS A 62 1.55 -2.90 3.78
N ASP A 63 0.38 -3.50 3.58
CA ASP A 63 0.22 -4.68 2.71
C ASP A 63 0.46 -4.34 1.22
N ILE A 64 0.01 -3.16 0.76
CA ILE A 64 0.34 -2.67 -0.60
C ILE A 64 1.85 -2.43 -0.74
N GLY A 65 2.49 -1.86 0.29
CA GLY A 65 3.94 -1.64 0.34
C GLY A 65 4.73 -2.94 0.19
N LEU A 66 4.33 -3.99 0.92
CA LEU A 66 4.93 -5.33 0.81
C LEU A 66 4.78 -5.89 -0.60
N GLY A 67 3.56 -5.86 -1.14
CA GLY A 67 3.29 -6.36 -2.50
C GLY A 67 4.15 -5.65 -3.54
N LYS A 68 4.27 -4.32 -3.47
CA LYS A 68 5.14 -3.55 -4.36
C LYS A 68 6.62 -3.88 -4.18
N CYS A 69 7.09 -4.04 -2.95
CA CYS A 69 8.48 -4.37 -2.65
C CYS A 69 8.85 -5.75 -3.23
N LEU A 70 8.00 -6.76 -3.00
CA LEU A 70 8.22 -8.13 -3.50
C LEU A 70 8.18 -8.23 -5.03
N LEU A 71 7.42 -7.37 -5.71
CA LEU A 71 7.42 -7.29 -7.19
C LEU A 71 8.72 -6.68 -7.76
N THR A 72 9.55 -6.10 -6.91
CA THR A 72 10.83 -5.47 -7.28
C THR A 72 12.07 -6.20 -6.74
N VAL A 73 11.88 -7.33 -6.04
CA VAL A 73 12.94 -8.24 -5.61
C VAL A 73 13.57 -8.93 -6.81
#